data_AF-A0A3M3L7P1-F1
#
_entry.id   AF-A0A3M3L7P1-F1
#
_cell.length_a   1.000
_cell.length_b   1.000
_cell.length_c   1.000
_cell.angle_alpha   90.00
_cell.angle_beta   90.00
_cell.angle_gamma   90.00
#
_symmetry.space_group_name_H-M   'P 1'
#
loop_
_entity.id
_entity.type
_entity.pdbx_description
1 polymer ?
#
loop_
_entity_poly.entity_id
_entity_poly.type
_entity_poly.pdbx_seq_one_letter_code
_entity_poly.pdbx_strand_id
1 'polypeptide(L)'
;MEVALREAIIDGRLEPGEPLTHQAIANAFQVSRMPVREALRSLETQGYIAAQYHKSYLVTNGNEPPQYGHLPGLLRCVAERHTKLGDFESKVAFENEILRVLGQLRPTTC
;
A
#
# COMPACT_ATOMS: atom_id res chain seq x y z
N MET A 1 17.21 -4.71 4.26
CA MET A 1 16.00 -5.55 4.20
C MET A 1 14.91 -4.92 3.35
N GLU A 2 14.33 -3.79 3.77
CA GLU A 2 13.28 -3.11 3.00
C GLU A 2 13.68 -2.81 1.54
N VAL A 3 14.85 -2.19 1.33
CA VAL A 3 15.34 -1.84 -0.02
C VAL A 3 15.41 -3.05 -0.94
N ALA A 4 16.00 -4.15 -0.46
CA ALA A 4 16.15 -5.38 -1.25
C ALA A 4 14.80 -6.04 -1.59
N LEU A 5 13.81 -5.98 -0.70
CA LEU A 5 12.48 -6.52 -0.98
C LEU A 5 11.74 -5.66 -2.01
N ARG A 6 11.86 -4.34 -1.89
CA ARG A 6 11.29 -3.39 -2.84
C ARG A 6 11.90 -3.57 -4.22
N GLU A 7 13.22 -3.68 -4.32
CA GLU A 7 13.91 -3.95 -5.60
C GLU A 7 13.43 -5.27 -6.20
N ALA A 8 13.25 -6.33 -5.41
CA ALA A 8 12.71 -7.59 -5.91
C ALA A 8 11.29 -7.46 -6.48
N ILE A 9 10.44 -6.60 -5.91
CA ILE A 9 9.10 -6.30 -6.44
C ILE A 9 9.19 -5.45 -7.71
N ILE A 10 10.04 -4.43 -7.74
CA ILE A 10 10.22 -3.53 -8.89
C ILE A 10 10.84 -4.26 -10.09
N ASP A 11 11.85 -5.10 -9.85
CA ASP A 11 12.53 -5.91 -10.86
C ASP A 11 11.66 -7.07 -11.37
N GLY A 12 10.46 -7.28 -10.79
CA GLY A 12 9.56 -8.37 -11.16
C GLY A 12 10.01 -9.75 -10.70
N ARG A 13 10.98 -9.85 -9.78
CA ARG A 13 11.36 -11.12 -9.15
C ARG A 13 10.29 -11.64 -8.19
N LEU A 14 9.47 -10.71 -7.68
CA LEU A 14 8.24 -11.00 -6.94
C LEU A 14 7.08 -10.45 -7.77
N GLU A 15 6.21 -11.33 -8.23
CA GLU A 15 5.15 -10.94 -9.17
C GLU A 15 3.94 -10.32 -8.45
N PRO A 16 3.28 -9.30 -9.02
CA PRO A 16 2.02 -8.80 -8.49
C PRO A 16 1.00 -9.93 -8.30
N GLY A 17 0.39 -10.01 -7.12
CA GLY A 17 -0.51 -11.09 -6.73
C GLY A 17 0.18 -12.30 -6.08
N GLU A 18 1.50 -12.32 -5.98
CA GLU A 18 2.23 -13.39 -5.29
C GLU A 18 2.08 -13.27 -3.75
N PRO A 19 1.75 -14.37 -3.06
CA PRO A 19 1.63 -14.37 -1.60
C PRO A 19 3.00 -14.36 -0.92
N LEU A 20 3.28 -13.32 -0.16
CA LEU A 20 4.43 -13.19 0.73
C LEU A 20 4.06 -13.56 2.17
N THR A 21 4.89 -14.39 2.80
CA THR A 21 4.74 -14.72 4.22
C THR A 21 5.98 -14.30 5.00
N HIS A 22 5.79 -13.93 6.26
CA HIS A 22 6.88 -13.61 7.18
C HIS A 22 7.96 -14.71 7.21
N GLN A 23 7.55 -15.97 7.15
CA GLN A 23 8.47 -17.10 7.24
C GLN A 23 9.25 -17.32 5.95
N ALA A 24 8.61 -17.17 4.79
CA ALA A 24 9.30 -17.23 3.50
C ALA A 24 10.39 -16.15 3.39
N ILE A 25 10.08 -14.91 3.80
CA ILE A 25 11.05 -13.81 3.77
C ILE A 25 12.16 -13.99 4.81
N ALA A 26 11.82 -14.39 6.04
CA ALA A 26 12.82 -14.66 7.07
C ALA A 26 13.84 -15.72 6.60
N ASN A 27 13.35 -16.77 5.94
CA ASN A 27 14.19 -17.83 5.38
C ASN A 27 15.03 -17.34 4.20
N ALA A 28 14.42 -16.62 3.25
CA ALA A 28 15.10 -16.14 2.04
C ALA A 28 16.27 -15.18 2.35
N PHE A 29 16.11 -14.36 3.39
CA PHE A 29 17.12 -13.38 3.79
C PHE A 29 17.95 -13.81 5.00
N GLN A 30 17.73 -15.01 5.54
CA GLN A 30 18.40 -15.53 6.75
C GLN A 30 18.40 -14.56 7.94
N VAL A 31 17.28 -13.86 8.15
CA VAL A 31 17.10 -12.90 9.24
C VAL A 31 16.01 -13.34 10.20
N SER A 32 16.03 -12.78 11.42
CA SER A 32 14.97 -13.04 12.40
C SER A 32 13.62 -12.42 11.97
N ARG A 33 12.52 -12.89 12.57
CA ARG A 33 11.15 -12.46 12.21
C ARG A 33 10.85 -10.98 12.49
N MET A 34 11.62 -10.34 13.37
CA MET A 34 11.38 -8.97 13.83
C MET A 34 11.73 -7.91 12.76
N PRO A 35 12.93 -7.91 12.14
CA PRO A 35 13.24 -7.00 11.02
C PRO A 35 12.38 -7.27 9.77
N VAL A 36 11.91 -8.51 9.58
CA VAL A 36 10.98 -8.85 8.49
C VAL A 36 9.63 -8.14 8.67
N ARG A 37 9.09 -8.15 9.89
CA ARG A 37 7.83 -7.48 10.19
C ARG A 37 7.92 -5.97 9.97
N GLU A 38 9.00 -5.33 10.41
CA GLU A 38 9.20 -3.88 10.19
C GLU A 38 9.32 -3.55 8.70
N ALA A 39 10.07 -4.34 7.93
CA ALA A 39 10.19 -4.16 6.49
C ALA A 39 8.85 -4.34 5.77
N LEU A 40 8.08 -5.39 6.11
CA LEU A 40 6.75 -5.62 5.54
C LEU A 40 5.78 -4.49 5.86
N ARG A 41 5.76 -4.00 7.11
CA ARG A 41 4.90 -2.87 7.50
C ARG A 41 5.25 -1.58 6.75
N SER A 42 6.54 -1.33 6.54
CA SER A 42 7.02 -0.20 5.74
C SER A 42 6.58 -0.34 4.28
N LEU A 43 6.74 -1.51 3.68
CA LEU A 43 6.35 -1.78 2.29
C LEU A 43 4.83 -1.72 2.08
N GLU A 44 4.06 -2.19 3.06
CA GLU A 44 2.60 -2.06 3.10
C GLU A 44 2.19 -0.58 3.14
N THR A 45 2.85 0.20 3.99
CA THR A 45 2.62 1.66 4.06
C THR A 45 2.95 2.35 2.75
N GLN A 46 3.90 1.79 2.01
CA GLN A 46 4.34 2.27 0.72
C GLN A 46 3.54 1.72 -0.46
N GLY A 47 2.60 0.80 -0.21
CA GLY A 47 1.71 0.27 -1.23
C GLY A 47 2.37 -0.74 -2.17
N TYR A 48 3.54 -1.28 -1.82
CA TYR A 48 4.21 -2.36 -2.57
C TYR A 48 3.71 -3.76 -2.20
N ILE A 49 3.03 -3.87 -1.06
CA ILE A 49 2.34 -5.09 -0.64
C ILE A 49 1.03 -4.72 0.05
N ALA A 50 0.09 -5.67 0.12
CA ALA A 50 -1.15 -5.53 0.87
C ALA A 50 -1.33 -6.69 1.86
N ALA A 51 -1.65 -6.43 3.12
CA ALA A 51 -1.93 -7.49 4.08
C ALA A 51 -3.15 -8.33 3.66
N GLN A 52 -3.06 -9.64 3.83
CA GLN A 52 -4.14 -10.60 3.60
C GLN A 52 -4.39 -11.40 4.90
N TYR A 53 -5.50 -12.13 4.96
CA TYR A 53 -5.86 -12.95 6.11
C TYR A 53 -4.69 -13.89 6.54
N HIS A 54 -4.57 -14.12 7.85
CA HIS A 54 -3.60 -15.04 8.46
C HIS A 54 -2.10 -14.68 8.28
N LYS A 55 -1.72 -13.41 8.43
CA LYS A 55 -0.30 -12.96 8.44
C LYS A 55 0.44 -13.17 7.12
N SER A 56 -0.32 -13.21 6.02
CA SER A 56 0.17 -13.20 4.66
C SER A 56 0.04 -11.79 4.06
N TYR A 57 0.82 -11.51 3.03
CA TYR A 57 0.78 -10.28 2.25
C TYR A 57 0.69 -10.66 0.77
N LEU A 58 0.11 -9.81 -0.06
CA LEU A 58 0.13 -9.93 -1.51
C LEU A 58 1.07 -8.86 -2.07
N VAL A 59 1.94 -9.23 -3.00
CA VAL A 59 2.73 -8.25 -3.76
C VAL A 59 1.77 -7.41 -4.61
N THR A 60 1.98 -6.11 -4.60
CA THR A 60 1.21 -5.17 -5.42
C THR A 60 2.16 -4.45 -6.38
N ASN A 61 1.63 -3.91 -7.46
CA ASN A 61 2.39 -3.13 -8.44
C ASN A 61 2.63 -1.66 -8.00
N GLY A 62 2.35 -1.31 -6.74
CA GLY A 62 2.37 0.08 -6.28
C GLY A 62 1.15 0.92 -6.65
N ASN A 63 0.28 0.42 -7.54
CA ASN A 63 -0.96 1.09 -7.98
C ASN A 63 -2.22 0.48 -7.37
N GLU A 64 -2.17 -0.71 -6.77
CA GLU A 64 -3.32 -1.22 -6.04
C GLU A 64 -3.56 -0.36 -4.78
N PRO A 65 -4.78 0.18 -4.60
CA PRO A 65 -5.11 0.91 -3.40
C PRO A 65 -4.97 -0.04 -2.20
N PRO A 66 -4.43 0.44 -1.06
CA PRO A 66 -4.28 -0.41 0.10
C PRO A 66 -5.65 -0.95 0.55
N GLN A 67 -5.66 -2.17 1.11
CA GLN A 67 -6.88 -2.75 1.65
C GLN A 67 -7.45 -1.86 2.77
N TYR A 68 -8.78 -1.84 2.88
CA TYR A 68 -9.57 -0.96 3.73
C TYR A 68 -8.92 -0.64 5.09
N GLY A 69 -8.86 0.65 5.44
CA GLY A 69 -8.38 1.14 6.75
C GLY A 69 -6.94 1.65 6.81
N HIS A 70 -6.19 1.57 5.70
CA HIS A 70 -4.81 2.08 5.65
C HIS A 70 -4.75 3.52 5.13
N LEU A 71 -4.93 4.49 6.04
CA LEU A 71 -4.94 5.92 5.75
C LEU A 71 -3.72 6.43 4.95
N PRO A 72 -2.46 6.04 5.23
CA PRO A 72 -1.30 6.57 4.51
C PRO A 72 -1.31 6.27 3.00
N GLY A 73 -1.65 5.04 2.60
CA GLY A 73 -1.71 4.68 1.18
C GLY A 73 -2.91 5.32 0.46
N LEU A 74 -4.04 5.51 1.15
CA LEU A 74 -5.17 6.29 0.61
C LEU A 74 -4.77 7.74 0.36
N LEU A 75 -4.07 8.37 1.32
CA LEU A 75 -3.57 9.74 1.16
C LEU A 75 -2.56 9.85 0.02
N ARG A 76 -1.69 8.85 -0.17
CA ARG A 76 -0.78 8.80 -1.32
C ARG A 76 -1.54 8.77 -2.65
N CYS A 77 -2.52 7.88 -2.80
CA CYS A 77 -3.32 7.76 -4.02
C CYS A 77 -4.09 9.06 -4.34
N VAL A 78 -4.65 9.70 -3.30
CA VAL A 78 -5.29 11.02 -3.43
C VAL A 78 -4.28 12.09 -3.88
N ALA A 79 -3.08 12.11 -3.28
CA ALA A 79 -2.04 13.07 -3.63
C ALA A 79 -1.54 12.88 -5.07
N GLU A 80 -1.30 11.65 -5.50
CA GLU A 80 -0.88 11.32 -6.87
C GLU A 80 -1.94 11.70 -7.91
N ARG A 81 -3.22 11.50 -7.60
CA ARG A 81 -4.28 11.94 -8.48
C ARG A 81 -4.33 13.46 -8.55
N HIS A 82 -4.23 14.15 -7.43
CA HIS A 82 -4.21 15.62 -7.40
C HIS A 82 -3.04 16.23 -8.18
N THR A 83 -1.84 15.63 -8.13
CA THR A 83 -0.68 16.12 -8.90
C THR A 83 -0.81 15.89 -10.40
N LYS A 84 -1.57 14.88 -10.84
CA LYS A 84 -1.87 14.62 -12.26
C LYS A 84 -2.91 15.58 -12.85
N LEU A 85 -3.66 16.31 -12.03
CA LEU A 85 -4.64 17.30 -12.50
C LEU A 85 -3.89 18.59 -12.85
N GLY A 86 -3.91 18.95 -14.14
CA GLY A 86 -3.11 20.06 -14.68
C GLY A 86 -3.77 21.44 -14.54
N ASP A 87 -5.10 21.50 -14.46
CA ASP A 87 -5.86 22.75 -14.37
C ASP A 87 -6.57 22.93 -13.02
N PHE A 88 -6.97 24.17 -12.73
CA PHE A 88 -7.60 24.55 -11.48
C PHE A 88 -9.01 23.95 -11.34
N GLU A 89 -9.77 23.91 -12.43
CA GLU A 89 -11.15 23.41 -12.44
C GLU A 89 -11.23 21.92 -12.08
N SER A 90 -10.34 21.10 -12.64
CA SER A 90 -10.23 19.67 -12.36
C SER A 90 -9.81 19.41 -10.93
N LYS A 91 -8.91 20.23 -10.36
CA LYS A 91 -8.53 20.14 -8.94
C LYS A 91 -9.70 20.43 -8.02
N VAL A 92 -10.44 21.50 -8.28
CA VAL A 92 -11.66 21.85 -7.52
C VAL A 92 -12.72 20.76 -7.65
N ALA A 93 -12.91 20.19 -8.84
CA ALA A 93 -13.84 19.08 -9.04
C ALA A 93 -13.44 17.84 -8.23
N PHE A 94 -12.15 17.51 -8.19
CA PHE A 94 -11.64 16.40 -7.41
C PHE A 94 -11.74 16.64 -5.89
N GLU A 95 -11.46 17.85 -5.41
CA GLU A 95 -11.66 18.23 -4.01
C GLU A 95 -13.13 18.10 -3.60
N ASN A 96 -14.05 18.60 -4.44
CA ASN A 96 -15.49 18.47 -4.21
C ASN A 96 -15.94 16.99 -4.20
N GLU A 97 -15.37 16.15 -5.07
CA GLU A 97 -15.61 14.71 -5.07
C GLU A 97 -15.17 14.07 -3.75
N ILE A 98 -13.97 14.38 -3.26
CA ILE A 98 -13.46 13.90 -1.97
C ILE A 98 -14.39 14.32 -0.84
N LEU A 99 -14.75 15.61 -0.76
CA LEU A 99 -15.64 16.14 0.28
C LEU A 99 -17.00 15.44 0.26
N ARG A 100 -17.55 15.17 -0.94
CA ARG A 100 -18.81 14.44 -1.09
C ARG A 100 -18.71 13.01 -0.56
N VAL A 101 -17.61 12.30 -0.87
CA VAL A 101 -17.38 10.93 -0.39
C VAL A 101 -17.21 10.91 1.13
N LEU A 102 -16.37 11.81 1.67
CA LEU A 102 -16.14 11.91 3.11
C LEU A 102 -17.43 12.23 3.88
N GLY A 103 -18.29 13.10 3.33
CA GLY A 103 -19.60 13.42 3.91
C GLY A 103 -20.59 12.25 3.91
N GLN A 104 -20.35 11.20 3.13
CA GLN A 104 -21.17 9.98 3.09
C GLN A 104 -20.65 8.88 4.01
N LEU A 105 -19.43 9.02 4.53
CA LEU A 105 -18.86 8.04 5.44
C LEU A 105 -19.61 8.09 6.77
N ARG A 106 -20.16 6.94 7.16
CA ARG A 106 -20.68 6.76 8.52
C ARG A 106 -19.48 6.46 9.43
N PRO A 107 -19.34 7.13 10.58
CA PRO A 107 -18.35 6.72 11.56
C PRO A 107 -18.60 5.25 11.89
N THR A 108 -17.57 4.43 11.73
CA THR A 108 -17.62 3.04 12.16
C THR A 108 -17.69 3.08 13.68
N THR A 109 -18.82 2.64 14.25
CA THR A 109 -18.90 2.43 15.70
C THR A 109 -17.98 1.27 16.03
N CYS A 110 -16.80 1.58 16.56
CA CYS A 110 -15.90 0.61 17.19
C CYS A 110 -16.54 0.05 18.46
#